data_AF-A0A0X3VJZ9-F1
#
_entry.id   AF-A0A0X3VJZ9-F1
#
_cell.length_a   1.000
_cell.length_b   1.000
_cell.length_c   1.000
_cell.angle_alpha   90.00
_cell.angle_beta   90.00
_cell.angle_gamma   90.00
#
_symmetry.space_group_name_H-M   'P 1'
#
loop_
_entity.id
_entity.type
_entity.pdbx_description
1 polymer ?
#
loop_
_entity_poly.entity_id
_entity_poly.type
_entity_poly.pdbx_seq_one_letter_code
_entity_poly.pdbx_strand_id
1 'polypeptide(L)'
;MTGRLLFAHPDEPAEPHDRVLFTMGADRQFRYRDQRKLQGLWLADDDAEMDREEFEAALSARRSSIKTVLTNQSVVAGLGNLPADEILWRAKVRPSTHSNDLTEADRRRLYTRMRRTLPAWGVVRRCGARGVSSTSSRG
;
A
#
# COMPACT_ATOMS: atom_id res chain seq x y z
N MET A 1 -5.58 9.52 6.57
CA MET A 1 -4.59 9.95 5.57
C MET A 1 -4.94 11.38 5.17
N THR A 2 -4.01 12.32 5.30
CA THR A 2 -4.19 13.74 4.96
C THR A 2 -3.31 14.20 3.79
N GLY A 3 -2.48 13.29 3.28
CA GLY A 3 -1.59 13.52 2.15
C GLY A 3 -2.33 13.97 0.90
N ARG A 4 -1.78 14.97 0.21
CA ARG A 4 -2.23 15.41 -1.10
C ARG A 4 -1.02 15.65 -1.99
N LEU A 5 -1.13 15.26 -3.26
CA LEU A 5 -0.15 15.61 -4.28
C LEU A 5 -0.63 16.88 -4.99
N LEU A 6 0.22 17.89 -5.03
CA LEU A 6 -0.06 19.20 -5.61
C LEU A 6 0.93 19.47 -6.73
N PHE A 7 0.49 20.22 -7.73
CA PHE A 7 1.33 20.72 -8.81
C PHE A 7 1.56 22.22 -8.59
N ALA A 8 2.81 22.67 -8.66
CA ALA A 8 3.21 24.04 -8.39
C ALA A 8 4.45 24.42 -9.22
N HIS A 9 4.72 25.72 -9.34
CA HIS A 9 5.98 26.23 -9.86
C HIS A 9 7.09 26.14 -8.79
N PRO A 10 8.37 25.92 -9.15
CA PRO A 10 9.48 25.89 -8.21
C PRO A 10 9.67 27.20 -7.42
N ASP A 11 9.33 28.34 -8.03
CA ASP A 11 9.47 29.68 -7.42
C ASP A 11 8.35 30.03 -6.43
N GLU A 12 7.25 29.27 -6.43
CA GLU A 12 6.21 29.46 -5.42
C GLU A 12 6.77 29.06 -4.05
N PRO A 13 6.50 29.82 -2.97
CA PRO A 13 7.00 29.46 -1.65
C PRO A 13 6.45 28.10 -1.19
N ALA A 14 7.27 27.32 -0.50
CA ALA A 14 6.83 26.08 0.13
C ALA A 14 5.87 26.38 1.28
N GLU A 15 4.78 25.63 1.37
CA GLU A 15 3.79 25.80 2.44
C GLU A 15 4.15 24.94 3.65
N PRO A 16 3.62 25.27 4.84
CA PRO A 16 3.70 24.39 5.98
C PRO A 16 3.23 22.98 5.62
N HIS A 17 4.07 22.01 5.97
CA HIS A 17 3.83 20.58 5.75
C HIS A 17 3.95 20.08 4.30
N ASP A 18 4.51 20.87 3.38
CA ASP A 18 5.13 20.31 2.17
C ASP A 18 6.30 19.43 2.62
N ARG A 19 6.17 18.10 2.47
CA ARG A 19 7.13 17.11 3.00
C ARG A 19 8.12 16.64 1.96
N VAL A 20 7.68 16.53 0.71
CA VAL A 20 8.47 16.06 -0.41
C VAL A 20 8.19 16.96 -1.61
N LEU A 21 9.26 17.44 -2.25
CA LEU A 21 9.21 18.28 -3.43
C LEU A 21 9.99 17.57 -4.54
N PHE A 22 9.32 17.24 -5.64
CA PHE A 22 9.94 16.71 -6.85
C PHE A 22 9.96 17.79 -7.92
N THR A 23 11.13 18.34 -8.20
CA THR A 23 11.31 19.31 -9.28
C THR A 23 11.53 18.56 -10.59
N MET A 24 10.74 18.89 -11.62
CA MET A 24 10.79 18.26 -12.92
C MET A 24 11.05 19.32 -14.00
N GLY A 25 12.26 19.31 -14.57
CA GLY A 25 12.68 20.38 -15.48
C GLY A 25 12.90 21.70 -14.73
N ALA A 26 12.76 22.83 -15.44
CA ALA A 26 13.04 24.15 -14.88
C ALA A 26 11.83 24.81 -14.19
N ASP A 27 10.60 24.42 -14.55
CA ASP A 27 9.38 25.19 -14.30
C ASP A 27 8.26 24.41 -13.60
N ARG A 28 8.51 23.16 -13.19
CA ARG A 28 7.47 22.30 -12.61
C ARG A 28 7.91 21.61 -11.34
N GLN A 29 7.00 21.52 -10.40
CA GLN A 29 7.22 20.84 -9.13
C GLN A 29 5.97 20.07 -8.68
N PHE A 30 6.15 18.81 -8.31
CA PHE A 30 5.16 18.04 -7.56
C PHE A 30 5.46 18.13 -6.07
N ARG A 31 4.49 18.56 -5.28
CA ARG A 31 4.61 18.69 -3.82
C ARG A 31 3.69 17.68 -3.15
N TYR A 32 4.24 16.88 -2.25
CA TYR A 32 3.45 16.05 -1.36
C TYR A 32 3.28 16.77 -0.02
N ARG A 33 2.05 17.23 0.23
CA ARG A 33 1.67 17.93 1.48
C ARG A 33 1.00 16.98 2.43
N ASP A 34 1.48 16.90 3.67
CA ASP A 34 0.88 16.05 4.69
C ASP A 34 1.04 16.58 6.11
N GLN A 35 -0.09 16.93 6.73
CA GLN A 35 -0.14 17.40 8.11
C GLN A 35 0.36 16.35 9.10
N ARG A 36 0.04 15.07 8.90
CA ARG A 36 0.29 14.01 9.90
C ARG A 36 1.64 13.29 9.73
N LYS A 37 2.51 13.83 8.86
CA LYS A 37 3.80 13.25 8.42
C LYS A 37 3.61 11.93 7.67
N LEU A 38 4.45 11.70 6.66
CA LEU A 38 4.55 10.43 5.98
C LEU A 38 5.03 9.34 6.96
N GLN A 39 4.47 8.14 6.83
CA GLN A 39 5.08 6.96 7.43
C GLN A 39 6.34 6.51 6.66
N GLY A 40 6.44 6.87 5.38
CA GLY A 40 7.60 6.66 4.52
C GLY A 40 7.28 6.97 3.05
N LEU A 41 8.32 7.08 2.23
CA LEU A 41 8.25 7.14 0.77
C LEU A 41 9.21 6.08 0.23
N TRP A 42 8.73 5.22 -0.67
CA TRP A 42 9.51 4.12 -1.23
C TRP A 42 9.55 4.25 -2.75
N LEU A 43 10.75 4.11 -3.32
CA LEU A 43 10.95 3.82 -4.73
C LEU A 43 10.94 2.29 -4.86
N ALA A 44 10.02 1.74 -5.64
CA ALA A 44 9.90 0.30 -5.85
C ALA A 44 10.46 -0.05 -7.22
N ASP A 45 11.41 -1.00 -7.26
CA ASP A 45 12.11 -1.42 -8.48
C ASP A 45 11.31 -2.38 -9.38
N ASP A 46 10.09 -2.79 -9.01
CA ASP A 46 9.25 -3.62 -9.89
C ASP A 46 7.75 -3.64 -9.52
N ASP A 47 6.91 -3.74 -10.55
CA ASP A 47 5.44 -3.83 -10.50
C ASP A 47 4.92 -5.26 -10.23
N ALA A 48 5.68 -6.10 -9.53
CA ALA A 48 5.29 -7.50 -9.31
C ALA A 48 3.98 -7.60 -8.53
N GLU A 49 2.90 -7.89 -9.27
CA GLU A 49 1.59 -8.20 -8.70
C GLU A 49 1.74 -9.47 -7.85
N MET A 50 1.14 -9.45 -6.67
CA MET A 50 1.07 -10.64 -5.84
C MET A 50 0.12 -11.66 -6.49
N ASP A 51 0.62 -12.86 -6.75
CA ASP A 51 -0.19 -13.93 -7.32
C ASP A 51 -1.06 -14.63 -6.24
N ARG A 52 -1.84 -15.62 -6.67
CA ARG A 52 -2.74 -16.34 -5.76
C ARG A 52 -1.96 -17.21 -4.79
N GLU A 53 -1.01 -18.00 -5.27
CA GLU A 53 -0.25 -18.92 -4.43
C GLU A 53 0.50 -18.16 -3.32
N GLU A 54 1.10 -17.02 -3.66
CA GLU A 54 1.76 -16.11 -2.73
C GLU A 54 0.79 -15.54 -1.70
N PHE A 55 -0.38 -15.09 -2.15
CA PHE A 55 -1.41 -14.57 -1.25
C PHE A 55 -1.87 -15.64 -0.25
N GLU A 56 -2.16 -16.85 -0.73
CA GLU A 56 -2.62 -17.94 0.12
C GLU A 56 -1.54 -18.37 1.13
N ALA A 57 -0.28 -18.41 0.72
CA ALA A 57 0.86 -18.66 1.60
C ALA A 57 1.00 -17.54 2.66
N ALA A 58 0.88 -16.28 2.25
CA ALA A 58 0.98 -15.13 3.14
C ALA A 58 -0.12 -15.10 4.21
N LEU A 59 -1.34 -15.53 3.86
CA LEU A 59 -2.43 -15.68 4.83
C LEU A 59 -2.17 -16.83 5.81
N SER A 60 -1.73 -17.99 5.29
CA SER A 60 -1.58 -19.21 6.09
C SER A 60 -0.42 -19.14 7.10
N ALA A 61 0.58 -18.30 6.82
CA ALA A 61 1.75 -18.13 7.68
C ALA A 61 1.47 -17.37 9.01
N ARG A 62 0.27 -16.83 9.21
CA ARG A 62 -0.06 -15.97 10.35
C ARG A 62 -1.25 -16.50 11.14
N ARG A 63 -1.26 -16.19 12.44
CA ARG A 63 -2.36 -16.55 13.37
C ARG A 63 -3.18 -15.34 13.82
N SER A 64 -3.02 -14.18 13.17
CA SER A 64 -3.81 -12.99 13.47
C SER A 64 -5.12 -12.97 12.68
N SER A 65 -6.02 -12.06 13.06
CA SER A 65 -7.27 -11.83 12.34
C SER A 65 -7.01 -11.47 10.88
N ILE A 66 -7.86 -11.96 9.98
CA ILE A 66 -7.71 -11.77 8.54
C ILE A 66 -7.66 -10.29 8.15
N LYS A 67 -8.42 -9.42 8.83
CA LYS A 67 -8.36 -7.97 8.60
C LYS A 67 -6.97 -7.41 8.92
N THR A 68 -6.39 -7.82 10.04
CA THR A 68 -5.03 -7.40 10.42
C THR A 68 -4.02 -7.80 9.36
N VAL A 69 -4.12 -9.04 8.83
CA VAL A 69 -3.22 -9.52 7.78
C VAL A 69 -3.39 -8.71 6.49
N LEU A 70 -4.63 -8.48 6.04
CA LEU A 70 -4.90 -7.75 4.79
C LEU A 70 -4.46 -6.29 4.85
N THR A 71 -4.56 -5.64 6.01
CA THR A 71 -4.14 -4.23 6.16
C THR A 71 -2.65 -4.06 6.44
N ASN A 72 -1.93 -5.16 6.68
CA ASN A 72 -0.51 -5.13 7.01
C ASN A 72 0.30 -4.91 5.74
N GLN A 73 0.90 -3.72 5.61
CA GLN A 73 1.67 -3.32 4.44
C GLN A 73 2.95 -4.15 4.22
N SER A 74 3.44 -4.87 5.24
CA SER A 74 4.54 -5.83 5.05
C SER A 74 4.11 -7.17 4.44
N VAL A 75 2.79 -7.38 4.32
CA VAL A 75 2.18 -8.61 3.78
C VAL A 75 1.54 -8.32 2.44
N VAL A 76 0.64 -7.34 2.43
CA VAL A 76 -0.16 -6.97 1.27
C VAL A 76 -0.09 -5.46 1.12
N ALA A 77 0.82 -5.00 0.26
CA ALA A 77 0.98 -3.57 0.01
C ALA A 77 -0.18 -3.05 -0.85
N GLY A 78 -0.72 -1.88 -0.48
CA GLY A 78 -1.80 -1.22 -1.22
C GLY A 78 -3.21 -1.49 -0.68
N LEU A 79 -3.38 -2.43 0.25
CA LEU A 79 -4.64 -2.63 0.96
C LEU A 79 -4.73 -1.79 2.23
N GLY A 80 -5.57 -0.77 2.21
CA GLY A 80 -5.96 -0.01 3.40
C GLY A 80 -7.21 -0.58 4.09
N ASN A 81 -7.66 0.08 5.15
CA ASN A 81 -8.84 -0.35 5.93
C ASN A 81 -10.11 -0.52 5.07
N LEU A 82 -10.45 0.48 4.25
CA LEU A 82 -11.68 0.46 3.45
C LEU A 82 -11.68 -0.64 2.38
N PRO A 83 -10.64 -0.78 1.53
CA PRO A 83 -10.58 -1.91 0.59
C PRO A 83 -10.60 -3.27 1.29
N ALA A 84 -9.89 -3.42 2.42
CA ALA A 84 -9.89 -4.68 3.17
C ALA A 84 -11.29 -5.03 3.68
N ASP A 85 -12.02 -4.07 4.26
CA ASP A 85 -13.40 -4.27 4.72
C ASP A 85 -14.34 -4.64 3.57
N GLU A 86 -14.24 -3.96 2.42
CA GLU A 86 -15.06 -4.25 1.24
C GLU A 86 -14.77 -5.67 0.69
N ILE A 87 -13.49 -6.07 0.63
CA ILE A 87 -13.08 -7.41 0.19
C ILE A 87 -13.66 -8.47 1.12
N LEU A 88 -13.53 -8.28 2.44
CA LEU A 88 -14.03 -9.20 3.45
C LEU A 88 -15.55 -9.32 3.39
N TRP A 89 -16.26 -8.20 3.23
CA TRP A 89 -17.70 -8.16 3.08
C TRP A 89 -18.16 -8.92 1.82
N ARG A 90 -17.57 -8.64 0.65
CA ARG A 90 -17.87 -9.35 -0.61
C ARG A 90 -17.47 -10.83 -0.57
N ALA A 91 -16.46 -11.16 0.20
CA ALA A 91 -16.03 -12.53 0.45
C ALA A 91 -16.84 -13.17 1.59
N LYS A 92 -17.76 -12.48 2.26
CA LYS A 92 -18.52 -13.05 3.39
C LYS A 92 -17.62 -13.68 4.47
N VAL A 93 -16.44 -13.10 4.71
CA VAL A 93 -15.51 -13.55 5.75
C VAL A 93 -15.54 -12.54 6.90
N ARG A 94 -15.67 -13.02 8.14
CA ARG A 94 -15.67 -12.13 9.30
C ARG A 94 -14.28 -11.50 9.48
N PRO A 95 -14.16 -10.18 9.70
CA PRO A 95 -12.86 -9.53 9.88
C PRO A 95 -11.99 -10.10 11.00
N SER A 96 -12.63 -10.66 12.03
CA SER A 96 -12.00 -11.27 13.20
C SER A 96 -11.59 -12.73 13.01
N THR A 97 -11.99 -13.39 11.91
CA THR A 97 -11.59 -14.79 11.64
C THR A 97 -10.07 -14.91 11.58
N HIS A 98 -9.50 -15.90 12.25
CA HIS A 98 -8.06 -16.15 12.17
C HIS A 98 -7.68 -16.57 10.76
N SER A 99 -6.59 -16.00 10.25
CA SER A 99 -6.14 -16.21 8.87
C SER A 99 -5.80 -17.67 8.55
N ASN A 100 -5.31 -18.43 9.53
CA ASN A 100 -5.03 -19.87 9.41
C ASN A 100 -6.27 -20.78 9.53
N ASP A 101 -7.43 -20.25 9.94
CA ASP A 101 -8.69 -21.02 10.03
C ASP A 101 -9.49 -20.97 8.72
N LEU A 102 -9.04 -20.18 7.75
CA LEU A 102 -9.69 -20.07 6.45
C LEU A 102 -9.53 -21.37 5.66
N THR A 103 -10.63 -21.84 5.07
CA THR A 103 -10.57 -22.96 4.13
C THR A 103 -9.90 -22.52 2.83
N GLU A 104 -9.45 -23.48 2.01
CA GLU A 104 -8.96 -23.19 0.66
C GLU A 104 -10.00 -22.46 -0.19
N ALA A 105 -11.28 -22.82 -0.04
CA ALA A 105 -12.38 -22.15 -0.70
C ALA A 105 -12.54 -20.68 -0.26
N ASP A 106 -12.33 -20.39 1.03
CA ASP A 106 -12.32 -19.02 1.55
C ASP A 106 -11.16 -18.20 1.02
N ARG A 107 -9.95 -18.76 1.01
CA ARG A 107 -8.75 -18.11 0.49
C ARG A 107 -8.90 -17.76 -1.00
N ARG A 108 -9.33 -18.70 -1.82
CA ARG A 108 -9.60 -18.49 -3.25
C ARG A 108 -10.69 -17.43 -3.49
N ARG A 109 -11.75 -17.43 -2.68
CA ARG A 109 -12.82 -16.43 -2.77
C ARG A 109 -12.31 -15.04 -2.38
N LEU A 110 -11.51 -14.94 -1.32
CA LEU A 110 -10.85 -13.70 -0.90
C LEU A 110 -9.97 -13.14 -2.01
N TYR A 111 -9.09 -13.96 -2.59
CA TYR A 111 -8.22 -13.53 -3.70
C TYR A 111 -9.03 -13.02 -4.90
N THR A 112 -10.07 -13.75 -5.29
CA THR A 112 -10.97 -13.35 -6.38
C THR A 112 -11.67 -12.03 -6.08
N ARG A 113 -12.15 -11.82 -4.84
CA ARG A 113 -12.80 -10.57 -4.44
C ARG A 113 -11.81 -9.42 -4.32
N MET A 114 -10.59 -9.67 -3.89
CA MET A 114 -9.50 -8.69 -3.89
C MET A 114 -9.24 -8.15 -5.30
N ARG A 115 -8.99 -9.04 -6.27
CA ARG A 115 -8.75 -8.68 -7.69
C ARG A 115 -9.92 -7.94 -8.34
N ARG A 116 -11.16 -8.16 -7.88
CA ARG A 116 -12.36 -7.48 -8.39
C ARG A 116 -12.69 -6.17 -7.68
N THR A 117 -12.26 -6.01 -6.43
CA THR A 117 -12.57 -4.84 -5.61
C THR A 117 -11.66 -3.67 -5.91
N LEU A 118 -10.42 -3.95 -6.29
CA LEU A 118 -9.50 -2.95 -6.77
C LEU A 118 -9.59 -2.87 -8.30
N PRO A 119 -10.07 -1.76 -8.90
CA PRO A 119 -9.92 -1.55 -10.34
C PRO A 119 -8.42 -1.53 -10.70
N ALA A 120 -8.08 -1.66 -11.99
CA ALA A 120 -6.72 -1.81 -12.54
C ALA A 120 -5.63 -0.80 -12.08
N TRP A 121 -5.99 0.19 -11.26
CA TRP A 121 -5.16 1.25 -10.70
C TRP A 121 -4.67 0.90 -9.28
N GLY A 122 -5.34 -0.04 -8.59
CA GLY A 122 -4.98 -0.55 -7.27
C GLY A 122 -4.27 -1.89 -7.38
N VAL A 123 -3.02 -1.88 -7.87
CA VAL A 123 -2.19 -3.09 -7.91
C VAL A 123 -1.84 -3.47 -6.47
N VAL A 124 -2.26 -4.67 -6.06
CA VAL A 124 -1.78 -5.29 -4.83
C VAL A 124 -0.40 -5.83 -5.11
N ARG A 125 0.60 -5.31 -4.38
CA ARG A 125 2.00 -5.59 -4.65
C ARG A 125 2.58 -6.48 -3.57
N ARG A 126 3.57 -7.27 -3.98
CA ARG A 126 4.48 -7.91 -3.04
C ARG A 126 5.20 -6.82 -2.24
N CYS A 127 5.33 -6.98 -0.92
CA CYS A 127 6.20 -6.10 -0.15
C CYS A 127 7.66 -6.49 -0.42
N GLY A 128 8.43 -5.59 -1.06
CA GLY A 128 9.87 -5.71 -1.20
C GLY A 128 10.58 -5.26 0.08
N ALA A 129 11.30 -6.17 0.74
CA ALA A 129 12.28 -5.76 1.74
C ALA A 129 13.50 -5.20 0.97
N ARG A 130 13.71 -3.89 1.00
CA ARG A 130 15.03 -3.22 0.86
C ARG A 130 14.86 -1.70 1.03
N GLY A 131 15.41 -1.17 2.11
CA GLY A 131 15.53 0.27 2.32
C GLY A 131 16.58 0.86 1.38
N VAL A 132 16.29 2.02 0.81
CA VAL A 132 17.26 2.82 0.07
C VAL A 132 18.24 3.41 1.08
N SER A 133 19.49 2.97 1.02
CA SER A 133 20.60 3.60 1.72
C SER A 133 20.79 5.01 1.19
N SER A 134 20.49 6.02 2.01
CA SER A 134 20.83 7.41 1.73
C SER A 134 22.35 7.57 1.71
N THR A 135 22.92 7.78 0.53
CA THR A 135 24.27 8.33 0.40
C THR A 135 24.23 9.80 0.85
N SER A 136 24.69 10.06 2.07
CA SER A 136 25.00 11.42 2.50
C SER A 136 26.29 11.87 1.80
N SER A 137 26.20 12.74 0.80
CA SER A 137 27.35 13.52 0.37
C SER A 137 27.56 14.66 1.36
N ARG A 138 28.63 14.59 2.13
CA ARG A 138 29.20 15.75 2.82
C ARG A 138 29.71 16.75 1.77
N GLY A 139 29.36 18.01 1.97
CA GLY A 139 30.00 19.19 1.41
C GLY A 139 30.00 20.26 2.49
#